data_AF-A0A8S4MME3-F1
#
_entry.id   AF-A0A8S4MME3-F1
#
_cell.length_a   1.000
_cell.length_b   1.000
_cell.length_c   1.000
_cell.angle_alpha   90.00
_cell.angle_beta   90.00
_cell.angle_gamma   90.00
#
_symmetry.space_group_name_H-M   'P 1'
#
loop_
_entity.id
_entity.type
_entity.pdbx_description
1 polymer ?
#
loop_
_entity_poly.entity_id
_entity_poly.type
_entity_poly.pdbx_seq_one_letter_code
_entity_poly.pdbx_strand_id
1 'polypeptide(L)'
;MVTLTLCLVEIDSQFSPCGDGHVFHDSQACDGTEACSTGEDEPNFDDCAMECLTYTGDLCIPSGWICDGLDDCLNERDEQGCLQ
;
A
#
# COMPACT_ATOMS: atom_id res chain seq x y z
N MET A 1 23.06 -14.86 -33.91
CA MET A 1 23.19 -14.02 -32.71
C MET A 1 21.81 -13.46 -32.43
N VAL A 2 21.04 -14.16 -31.58
CA VAL A 2 19.66 -13.76 -31.24
C VAL A 2 19.81 -12.74 -30.13
N THR A 3 19.40 -11.51 -30.40
CA THR A 3 19.44 -10.43 -29.41
C THR A 3 18.56 -10.82 -28.23
N LEU A 4 19.09 -10.56 -27.03
CA LEU A 4 18.53 -10.83 -25.71
C LEU A 4 17.24 -10.02 -25.49
N THR A 5 16.22 -10.27 -26.30
CA THR A 5 15.01 -9.42 -26.46
C THR A 5 13.74 -10.14 -25.97
N LEU A 6 13.82 -11.30 -25.33
CA LEU A 6 12.61 -12.10 -25.04
C LEU A 6 12.54 -12.79 -23.66
N CYS A 7 13.28 -12.31 -22.64
CA CYS A 7 13.18 -12.94 -21.31
C CYS A 7 13.13 -12.00 -20.09
N LEU A 8 13.14 -10.67 -20.25
CA LEU A 8 13.31 -9.74 -19.10
C LEU A 8 12.26 -8.63 -18.99
N VAL A 9 11.13 -8.71 -19.70
CA VAL A 9 10.12 -7.62 -19.66
C VAL A 9 8.75 -8.08 -19.14
N GLU A 10 8.53 -9.40 -18.95
CA GLU A 10 7.19 -9.94 -18.64
C GLU A 10 7.15 -10.78 -17.34
N ILE A 11 8.26 -10.90 -16.60
CA ILE A 11 8.33 -11.67 -15.33
C ILE A 11 8.89 -10.87 -14.14
N ASP A 12 9.41 -9.66 -14.37
CA ASP A 12 9.97 -8.78 -13.32
C ASP A 12 8.93 -7.79 -12.78
N SER A 13 7.80 -7.65 -13.46
CA SER A 13 6.75 -6.69 -13.10
C SER A 13 5.87 -7.14 -11.92
N GLN A 14 6.25 -8.20 -11.23
CA GLN A 14 5.55 -8.68 -10.03
C GLN A 14 6.50 -8.92 -8.86
N PHE A 15 7.78 -8.51 -8.95
CA PHE A 15 8.73 -8.69 -7.86
C PHE A 15 9.43 -7.37 -7.55
N SER A 16 9.36 -6.97 -6.28
CA SER A 16 9.92 -5.73 -5.77
C SER A 16 11.19 -6.01 -4.94
N PRO A 17 12.25 -5.18 -5.05
CA PRO A 17 13.49 -5.40 -4.32
C PRO A 17 13.42 -4.91 -2.88
N CYS A 18 13.97 -5.70 -1.96
CA CYS A 18 14.29 -5.30 -0.59
C CYS A 18 15.60 -4.48 -0.56
N GLY A 19 15.77 -3.63 0.45
CA GLY A 19 16.97 -2.82 0.68
C GLY A 19 18.24 -3.61 1.03
N ASP A 20 18.11 -4.90 1.35
CA ASP A 20 19.22 -5.84 1.60
C ASP A 20 19.57 -6.74 0.40
N GLY A 21 18.90 -6.56 -0.74
CA GLY A 21 19.14 -7.33 -1.97
C GLY A 21 18.33 -8.63 -2.10
N HIS A 22 17.41 -8.89 -1.17
CA HIS A 22 16.30 -9.82 -1.38
C HIS A 22 15.26 -9.22 -2.34
N VAL A 23 14.36 -10.04 -2.88
CA VAL A 23 13.20 -9.61 -3.67
C VAL A 23 11.96 -10.33 -3.17
N PHE A 24 10.83 -9.64 -3.12
CA PHE A 24 9.52 -10.18 -2.72
C PHE A 24 8.54 -10.05 -3.88
N HIS A 25 7.53 -10.93 -3.95
CA HIS A 25 6.48 -10.79 -4.95
C HIS A 25 5.53 -9.65 -4.55
N ASP A 26 4.94 -8.94 -5.50
CA ASP A 26 4.02 -7.83 -5.23
C ASP A 26 2.78 -8.31 -4.45
N SER A 27 2.41 -9.60 -4.56
CA SER A 27 1.34 -10.18 -3.71
C SER A 27 1.76 -10.41 -2.26
N GLN A 28 3.04 -10.27 -1.97
CA GLN A 28 3.65 -10.33 -0.64
C GLN A 28 3.98 -8.92 -0.14
N ALA A 29 3.60 -7.89 -0.89
CA ALA A 29 3.60 -6.53 -0.38
C ALA A 29 2.36 -6.39 0.53
N CYS A 30 2.56 -5.96 1.77
CA CYS A 30 1.47 -5.70 2.72
C CYS A 30 0.51 -6.91 2.88
N ASP A 31 1.03 -8.14 2.86
CA ASP A 31 0.23 -9.36 3.00
C ASP A 31 0.14 -9.85 4.47
N GLY A 32 0.84 -9.16 5.37
CA GLY A 32 0.89 -9.44 6.80
C GLY A 32 1.96 -10.47 7.15
N THR A 33 2.82 -10.82 6.18
CA THR A 33 3.90 -11.81 6.33
C THR A 33 5.21 -11.19 5.89
N GLU A 34 6.18 -11.10 6.79
CA GLU A 34 7.52 -10.63 6.44
C GLU A 34 8.18 -11.56 5.41
N ALA A 35 8.23 -11.11 4.16
CA ALA A 35 8.95 -11.68 3.04
C ALA A 35 10.34 -11.03 2.84
N CYS A 36 10.54 -9.76 3.20
CA CYS A 36 11.87 -9.16 3.34
C CYS A 36 12.42 -9.34 4.75
N SER A 37 13.72 -9.64 4.85
CA SER A 37 14.44 -9.74 6.13
C SER A 37 14.49 -8.42 6.90
N THR A 38 14.27 -7.31 6.19
CA THR A 38 14.19 -5.94 6.71
C THR A 38 12.76 -5.52 7.09
N GLY A 39 11.74 -6.30 6.72
CA GLY A 39 10.33 -5.95 6.84
C GLY A 39 9.88 -4.81 5.91
N GLU A 40 10.68 -4.49 4.89
CA GLU A 40 10.38 -3.39 3.95
C GLU A 40 9.23 -3.71 2.98
N ASP A 41 8.91 -4.98 2.81
CA ASP A 41 7.72 -5.48 2.09
C ASP A 41 6.43 -5.33 2.89
N GLU A 42 6.54 -5.14 4.20
CA GLU A 42 5.45 -4.85 5.13
C GLU A 42 5.65 -3.44 5.70
N PRO A 43 5.77 -2.38 4.87
CA PRO A 43 5.84 -1.03 5.38
C PRO A 43 4.57 -0.83 6.21
N ASN A 44 4.77 -0.53 7.49
CA ASN A 44 3.75 -0.40 8.53
C ASN A 44 2.35 -0.11 7.95
N PHE A 45 1.38 -1.00 8.19
CA PHE A 45 -0.02 -1.04 7.72
C PHE A 45 -0.88 0.22 8.01
N ASP A 46 -0.27 1.38 8.23
CA ASP A 46 -0.84 2.70 7.93
C ASP A 46 -0.90 2.88 6.41
N ASP A 47 -1.68 2.03 5.73
CA ASP A 47 -2.00 2.24 4.32
C ASP A 47 -2.93 3.45 4.26
N CYS A 48 -2.28 4.60 4.10
CA CYS A 48 -2.91 5.90 4.13
C CYS A 48 -3.74 6.12 2.90
N ALA A 49 -4.93 5.53 2.89
CA ALA A 49 -5.86 5.65 1.79
C ALA A 49 -6.30 7.10 1.61
N MET A 50 -6.40 7.85 2.71
CA MET A 50 -6.65 9.28 2.68
C MET A 50 -5.90 9.98 3.81
N GLU A 51 -5.18 11.04 3.43
CA GLU A 51 -4.61 11.97 4.40
C GLU A 51 -5.70 12.94 4.88
N CYS A 52 -6.09 12.78 6.15
CA CYS A 52 -6.98 13.70 6.83
C CYS A 52 -6.67 13.73 8.32
N LEU A 53 -6.90 14.88 8.97
CA LEU A 53 -6.69 15.00 10.41
C LEU A 53 -7.85 14.33 11.14
N THR A 54 -7.57 13.34 11.98
CA THR A 54 -8.56 12.66 12.82
C THR A 54 -8.66 13.32 14.19
N TYR A 55 -9.70 12.97 14.95
CA TYR A 55 -9.87 13.44 16.33
C TYR A 55 -8.77 12.94 17.29
N THR A 56 -8.09 11.84 16.95
CA THR A 56 -6.95 11.31 17.71
C THR A 56 -5.64 12.03 17.39
N GLY A 57 -5.63 12.89 16.38
CA GLY A 57 -4.44 13.62 15.91
C GLY A 57 -3.63 12.88 14.86
N ASP A 58 -4.15 11.77 14.35
CA ASP A 58 -3.57 11.04 13.23
C ASP A 58 -3.88 11.79 11.93
N LEU A 59 -2.96 11.77 10.97
CA LEU A 59 -3.12 12.45 9.68
C LEU A 59 -3.59 11.52 8.58
N CYS A 60 -4.00 10.32 8.97
CA CYS A 60 -4.09 9.20 8.08
C CYS A 60 -5.25 8.31 8.50
N ILE A 61 -6.10 7.97 7.54
CA ILE A 61 -7.17 6.99 7.74
C ILE A 61 -7.04 5.85 6.72
N PRO A 62 -7.38 4.61 7.14
CA PRO A 62 -7.41 3.46 6.25
C PRO A 62 -8.58 3.55 5.27
N SER A 63 -8.49 2.83 4.15
CA SER A 63 -9.54 2.85 3.11
C SER A 63 -10.91 2.37 3.59
N GLY A 64 -10.95 1.54 4.62
CA GLY A 64 -12.19 1.05 5.23
C GLY A 64 -12.97 2.10 6.01
N TRP A 65 -12.37 3.25 6.31
CA TRP A 65 -12.99 4.39 6.99
C TRP A 65 -13.51 5.44 5.98
N ILE A 66 -13.34 5.19 4.68
CA ILE A 66 -13.86 6.08 3.64
C ILE A 66 -15.26 5.62 3.25
N CYS A 67 -16.24 6.51 3.33
CA CYS A 67 -17.65 6.23 3.02
C CYS A 67 -18.25 5.09 3.86
N ASP A 68 -17.85 4.97 5.12
CA ASP A 68 -18.39 3.96 6.03
C ASP A 68 -19.61 4.47 6.82
N GLY A 69 -19.93 5.77 6.66
CA GLY A 69 -21.04 6.45 7.31
C GLY A 69 -20.69 7.03 8.68
N LEU A 70 -19.41 7.04 9.06
CA LEU A 70 -18.87 7.70 10.24
C LEU A 70 -17.95 8.85 9.81
N ASP A 71 -17.99 9.95 10.57
CA ASP A 71 -17.08 11.07 10.37
C ASP A 71 -15.77 10.81 11.12
N ASP A 72 -14.81 10.13 10.48
CA ASP A 72 -13.49 9.84 11.03
C ASP A 72 -12.51 11.01 10.83
N CYS A 73 -12.67 11.77 9.76
CA CYS A 73 -11.91 13.01 9.55
C CYS A 73 -12.57 14.22 10.24
N LEU A 74 -11.75 15.13 10.81
CA LEU A 74 -12.20 16.41 11.38
C LEU A 74 -12.94 17.33 10.39
N ASN A 75 -12.72 17.12 9.11
CA ASN A 75 -13.36 17.86 8.02
C ASN A 75 -14.39 17.03 7.25
N GLU A 76 -14.74 15.83 7.74
CA GLU A 76 -15.76 14.94 7.17
C GLU A 76 -15.48 14.62 5.69
N ARG A 77 -14.20 14.64 5.30
CA ARG A 77 -13.78 14.51 3.90
C ARG A 77 -13.88 13.06 3.40
N ASP A 78 -13.64 12.13 4.31
CA ASP A 78 -13.90 10.71 4.18
C ASP A 78 -15.33 10.38 3.76
N GLU A 79 -16.31 11.19 4.17
CA GLU A 79 -17.73 11.01 3.83
C GLU A 79 -18.21 11.94 2.69
N GLN A 80 -17.32 12.77 2.14
CA GLN A 80 -17.65 13.69 1.05
C GLN A 80 -17.57 13.04 -0.34
N GLY A 81 -18.69 13.04 -1.06
CA GLY A 81 -18.76 12.54 -2.43
C GLY A 81 -19.07 11.04 -2.55
N CYS A 82 -19.41 10.40 -1.45
CA CYS A 82 -19.96 9.06 -1.43
C CYS A 82 -21.33 9.05 -2.13
N LEU A 83 -21.50 8.16 -3.10
CA LEU A 83 -22.79 7.90 -3.75
C LEU A 83 -23.58 6.95 -2.86
N GLN A 84 -24.23 7.49 -1.84
CA GLN A 84 -25.04 6.73 -0.89
C GLN A 84 -26.39 6.31 -1.47
#